data_AF-A0AAP9MW04-F1
#
_entry.id   AF-A0AAP9MW04-F1
#
_cell.length_a   1.000
_cell.length_b   1.000
_cell.length_c   1.000
_cell.angle_alpha   90.00
_cell.angle_beta   90.00
_cell.angle_gamma   90.00
#
_symmetry.space_group_name_H-M   'P 1'
#
loop_
_entity.id
_entity.type
_entity.pdbx_description
1 polymer ?
#
loop_
_entity_poly.entity_id
_entity_poly.type
_entity_poly.pdbx_seq_one_letter_code
_entity_poly.pdbx_strand_id
1 'polypeptide(L)' 'MHVNQTASHDLVISVRLSAGTYTARARGEKATASSTISADAAARALANKLGAQMAQPDLFAANRCSTDPHVQFTAQRNN' A
#
# COMPACT_ATOMS: atom_id res chain seq x y z
N MET A 1 -9.88 -21.98 -23.80
CA MET A 1 -10.49 -21.28 -22.65
C MET A 1 -9.65 -20.02 -22.40
N HIS A 2 -10.10 -18.86 -22.91
CA HIS A 2 -9.41 -17.58 -22.71
C HIS A 2 -9.68 -17.14 -21.28
N VAL A 3 -8.65 -17.12 -20.42
CA VAL A 3 -8.79 -16.59 -19.06
C VAL A 3 -8.86 -15.07 -19.20
N ASN A 4 -10.07 -14.52 -19.12
CA ASN A 4 -10.27 -13.10 -18.89
C ASN A 4 -9.75 -12.80 -17.49
N GLN A 5 -8.44 -12.63 -17.39
CA GLN A 5 -7.77 -12.08 -16.23
C GLN A 5 -8.17 -10.60 -16.19
N THR A 6 -9.39 -10.32 -15.73
CA THR A 6 -9.68 -9.06 -15.04
C THR A 6 -8.81 -9.10 -13.79
N ALA A 7 -7.53 -8.80 -14.00
CA ALA A 7 -6.59 -8.56 -12.94
C ALA A 7 -7.18 -7.39 -12.17
N SER A 8 -7.92 -7.70 -11.11
CA SER A 8 -8.02 -6.84 -9.96
C SER A 8 -6.57 -6.58 -9.63
N HIS A 9 -6.02 -5.45 -10.11
CA HIS A 9 -4.62 -5.12 -9.91
C HIS A 9 -4.49 -4.82 -8.43
N ASP A 10 -4.32 -5.90 -7.65
CA ASP A 10 -3.99 -5.84 -6.25
C ASP A 10 -2.62 -5.18 -6.17
N LEU A 11 -2.68 -3.90 -5.83
CA LEU A 11 -1.56 -3.02 -5.70
C LEU A 11 -1.07 -3.14 -4.26
N VAL A 12 0.06 -3.81 -4.09
CA VAL A 12 0.72 -3.89 -2.78
C VAL A 12 1.46 -2.58 -2.52
N ILE A 13 0.98 -1.79 -1.56
CA ILE A 13 1.60 -0.57 -1.08
C ILE A 13 2.44 -0.90 0.16
N SER A 14 3.76 -0.79 0.07
CA SER A 14 4.65 -0.89 1.23
C SER A 14 4.92 0.49 1.79
N VAL A 15 4.77 0.68 3.10
CA VAL A 15 5.10 1.90 3.81
C VAL A 15 6.24 1.64 4.77
N ARG A 16 7.29 2.44 4.69
CA ARG A 16 8.45 2.37 5.57
C ARG A 16 8.55 3.64 6.40
N LEU A 17 8.63 3.52 7.72
CA LEU A 17 9.00 4.63 8.59
C LEU A 17 10.52 4.79 8.60
N SER A 18 11.01 5.98 8.24
CA SER A 18 12.42 6.33 8.27
C SER A 18 12.58 7.77 8.74
N ALA A 19 13.39 7.99 9.79
CA ALA A 19 13.66 9.32 10.36
C ALA A 19 12.39 10.15 10.65
N GLY A 20 11.34 9.51 11.19
CA GLY A 20 10.07 10.19 11.52
C GLY A 20 9.13 10.44 10.33
N THR A 21 9.48 9.98 9.12
CA THR A 21 8.62 10.10 7.93
C THR A 21 8.24 8.72 7.40
N TYR A 22 6.95 8.51 7.15
CA TYR A 22 6.40 7.32 6.52
C TYR A 22 6.44 7.46 5.00
N THR A 23 7.19 6.62 4.32
CA THR A 23 7.29 6.60 2.85
C THR A 23 6.54 5.40 2.31
N ALA A 24 5.44 5.65 1.61
CA ALA A 24 4.64 4.67 0.88
C ALA A 24 5.14 4.49 -0.55
N ARG A 25 5.22 3.24 -0.99
CA ARG A 25 5.61 2.84 -2.34
C ARG A 25 4.71 1.72 -2.83
N ALA A 26 4.29 1.78 -4.08
CA ALA A 26 3.45 0.77 -4.68
C ALA A 26 4.30 -0.21 -5.49
N ARG A 27 4.10 -1.51 -5.28
CA ARG A 27 4.78 -2.56 -6.04
C ARG A 27 4.33 -2.51 -7.49
N GLY A 28 5.30 -2.42 -8.40
CA GLY A 28 5.06 -2.35 -9.84
C GLY A 28 4.80 -0.93 -10.37
N GLU A 29 4.61 0.06 -9.49
CA GLU A 29 4.36 1.44 -9.89
C GLU A 29 5.52 2.36 -9.50
N LYS A 30 5.81 3.36 -10.33
CA LYS A 30 6.80 4.42 -10.03
C LYS A 30 6.27 5.45 -9.02
N ALA A 31 5.01 5.34 -8.61
CA ALA A 31 4.41 6.28 -7.67
C ALA A 31 4.87 5.98 -6.23
N THR A 32 5.25 7.05 -5.54
CA THR A 32 5.53 7.05 -4.12
C THR A 32 4.80 8.21 -3.45
N ALA A 33 4.50 8.05 -2.17
CA ALA A 33 3.96 9.09 -1.31
C ALA A 33 4.72 9.09 0.01
N SER A 34 4.75 10.22 0.69
CA SER A 34 5.33 10.31 2.02
C SER A 34 4.36 11.06 2.93
N SER A 35 4.38 10.71 4.21
CA SER A 35 3.57 11.36 5.22
C SER A 35 4.34 11.36 6.54
N THR A 36 4.28 12.45 7.28
CA THR A 36 4.82 12.53 8.65
C THR A 36 3.77 12.14 9.70
N ILE A 37 2.52 11.92 9.28
CA ILE A 37 1.39 11.68 10.17
C ILE A 37 1.32 10.20 10.55
N SER A 38 1.09 9.32 9.55
CA SER A 38 0.87 7.89 9.77
C SER A 38 1.17 7.07 8.51
N ALA A 39 1.40 5.77 8.71
CA ALA A 39 1.55 4.83 7.60
C ALA A 39 0.29 4.72 6.73
N ASP A 40 -0.88 4.66 7.35
CA ASP A 40 -2.18 4.68 6.66
C ASP A 40 -2.33 5.92 5.79
N ALA A 41 -2.03 7.11 6.34
CA ALA A 41 -2.10 8.36 5.60
C ALA A 41 -1.19 8.37 4.37
N ALA A 42 0.04 7.85 4.50
CA ALA A 42 0.96 7.72 3.37
C ALA A 42 0.44 6.73 2.32
N ALA A 43 -0.08 5.58 2.75
CA ALA A 43 -0.60 4.55 1.88
C ALA A 43 -1.86 5.02 1.13
N ARG A 44 -2.75 5.71 1.84
CA ARG A 44 -4.01 6.26 1.30
C ARG A 44 -3.76 7.39 0.32
N ALA A 45 -2.80 8.27 0.62
CA ALA A 45 -2.35 9.28 -0.33
C ALA A 45 -1.82 8.64 -1.63
N LEU A 46 -1.07 7.54 -1.52
CA LEU A 46 -0.56 6.82 -2.68
C LEU A 46 -1.67 6.13 -3.47
N ALA A 47 -2.57 5.42 -2.79
CA ALA A 47 -3.69 4.73 -3.42
C ALA A 47 -4.60 5.72 -4.16
N ASN A 48 -4.96 6.83 -3.50
CA ASN A 48 -5.76 7.89 -4.09
C ASN A 48 -5.07 8.51 -5.33
N LYS A 49 -3.75 8.72 -5.26
CA LYS A 49 -2.94 9.20 -6.40
C LYS A 49 -2.94 8.21 -7.57
N LEU A 50 -3.06 6.92 -7.30
CA LEU A 50 -3.05 5.84 -8.28
C LEU A 50 -4.46 5.42 -8.75
N GLY A 51 -5.52 6.10 -8.29
CA GLY A 51 -6.90 5.72 -8.54
C GLY A 51 -7.25 4.35 -7.96
N ALA A 52 -6.53 3.89 -6.94
CA ALA A 52 -6.76 2.63 -6.25
C ALA A 52 -7.49 2.88 -4.93
N GLN A 53 -8.46 2.02 -4.63
CA GLN A 53 -9.13 1.99 -3.35
C GLN A 53 -8.36 1.04 -2.44
N MET A 54 -7.82 1.54 -1.33
CA MET A 54 -7.23 0.66 -0.33
C MET A 54 -8.32 -0.27 0.21
N ALA A 55 -8.13 -1.58 0.06
CA ALA A 55 -8.85 -2.51 0.90
C ALA A 55 -8.34 -2.23 2.31
N GLN A 56 -9.26 -2.05 3.27
CA GLN A 56 -8.90 -1.70 4.65
C GLN A 56 -7.66 -2.51 5.08
N PRO A 57 -6.60 -1.85 5.58
CA PRO A 57 -5.46 -2.58 6.11
C PRO A 57 -5.99 -3.55 7.14
N ASP A 58 -5.89 -4.83 6.82
CA ASP A 58 -6.07 -5.88 7.79
C ASP A 58 -4.90 -5.70 8.77
N LEU A 59 -5.16 -4.94 9.83
CA LEU A 59 -4.24 -4.57 10.92
C LEU A 59 -3.54 -5.79 11.52
N PHE A 60 -3.96 -7.00 11.18
CA PHE A 60 -3.45 -8.28 11.64
C PHE A 60 -2.27 -8.86 10.85
N ALA A 61 -2.03 -8.45 9.59
CA ALA A 61 -0.86 -8.97 8.85
C ALA A 61 0.48 -8.45 9.38
N ALA A 62 0.47 -7.36 10.16
CA ALA A 62 1.65 -6.77 10.77
C ALA A 62 2.15 -7.51 12.03
N ASN A 63 1.44 -8.54 12.52
CA ASN A 63 1.63 -9.01 13.89
C ASN A 63 2.26 -10.38 14.08
N ARG A 64 2.96 -10.94 13.09
CA ARG A 64 3.80 -12.13 13.34
C ARG A 64 5.28 -11.82 13.21
N CYS A 65 5.81 -11.27 14.31
CA CYS A 65 7.21 -11.38 14.69
C CYS A 65 8.20 -10.66 13.77
N SER A 66 8.17 -9.32 13.72
CA SER A 66 9.33 -8.59 13.20
C SER A 66 9.36 -7.17 13.76
N THR A 67 10.51 -6.76 14.28
CA THR A 67 10.88 -5.38 14.65
C THR A 67 10.98 -4.47 13.42
N ASP A 68 10.34 -4.85 12.31
CA ASP A 68 10.53 -4.22 11.02
C ASP A 68 9.55 -3.04 10.86
N PRO A 69 10.06 -1.82 10.60
CA PRO A 69 9.23 -0.64 10.42
C PRO A 69 8.56 -0.58 9.04
N HIS A 70 8.48 -1.69 8.29
CA HIS A 70 7.70 -1.77 7.05
C HIS A 70 6.34 -2.39 7.33
N VAL A 71 5.31 -1.63 6.97
CA VAL A 71 3.92 -2.08 6.93
C VAL A 71 3.50 -2.19 5.48
N GLN A 72 2.82 -3.29 5.12
CA GLN A 72 2.33 -3.51 3.78
C GLN A 72 0.81 -3.43 3.77
N PHE A 73 0.28 -2.80 2.73
CA PHE A 73 -1.13 -2.55 2.50
C PHE A 73 -1.48 -3.09 1.12
N THR A 74 -2.70 -3.57 0.95
CA THR A 74 -3.23 -3.98 -0.36
C THR A 74 -4.26 -2.95 -0.81
N ALA A 75 -4.19 -2.54 -2.06
CA ALA A 75 -5.14 -1.63 -2.66
C ALA A 75 -5.64 -2.20 -3.97
N GLN A 76 -6.94 -2.14 -4.21
CA GLN A 76 -7.53 -2.61 -5.45
C GLN A 76 -7.76 -1.41 -6.36
N ARG A 77 -7.24 -1.47 -7.58
CA ARG A 77 -7.58 -0.47 -8.60
C ARG A 77 -8.91 -0.86 -9.23
N ASN A 78 -9.94 -0.07 -8.97
CA ASN A 78 -11.24 -0.18 -9.61
C ASN A 78 -11.12 0.60 -10.93
N ASN A 79 -11.16 -0.11 -12.06
CA ASN A 79 -11.09 0.49 -13.40
C ASN A 79 -12.32 1.34 -13.71
#